data_AF-C5J5D1-F1
#
_entry.id   AF-C5J5D1-F1
#
_cell.length_a   1.000
_cell.length_b   1.000
_cell.length_c   1.000
_cell.angle_alpha   90.00
_cell.angle_beta   90.00
_cell.angle_gamma   90.00
#
_symmetry.space_group_name_H-M   'P 1'
#
loop_
_entity.id
_entity.type
_entity.pdbx_description
1 polymer ?
#
loop_
_entity_poly.entity_id
_entity_poly.type
_entity_poly.pdbx_seq_one_letter_code
_entity_poly.pdbx_strand_id
1 'polypeptide(L)'
;LLSREGEIAIAKRIEAGREAMISGLCESPLSFQAIIIWRDELNEGKILLRDIIDLEATYAGPDAKKVEAPTPEERERKEKEARKAEADKREKAAEEMRAKSRSRRGGGDDVLSADDFEPAEQPDDDDDDEDEEANVSLAAMEAELKPHVLETFDRIAKTYKSLRKLQDQEVSEKTALSPSQGRRYRKLREEIIEDVKSLSLNAARIEALVEQLYDINRRLISLEGRLLRLA
;
A
#
# COMPACT_ATOMS: atom_id res chain seq x y z
N LEU A 1 20.06 -8.91 -29.31
CA LEU A 1 20.02 -7.81 -28.33
C LEU A 1 19.11 -6.73 -28.90
N LEU A 2 18.15 -6.22 -28.13
CA LEU A 2 17.30 -5.11 -28.55
C LEU A 2 18.15 -3.85 -28.73
N SER A 3 17.78 -2.98 -29.67
CA SER A 3 18.36 -1.63 -29.71
C SER A 3 17.78 -0.79 -28.57
N ARG A 4 18.50 0.25 -28.14
CA ARG A 4 18.00 1.23 -27.15
C ARG A 4 16.63 1.79 -27.53
N GLU A 5 16.38 1.99 -28.83
CA GLU A 5 15.07 2.42 -29.36
C GLU A 5 14.00 1.32 -29.22
N GLY A 6 14.36 0.06 -29.42
CA GLY A 6 13.49 -1.10 -29.20
C GLY A 6 13.12 -1.28 -27.72
N GLU A 7 14.06 -1.06 -26.81
CA GLU A 7 13.82 -1.09 -25.35
C GLU A 7 12.84 0.02 -24.93
N ILE A 8 13.04 1.25 -25.42
CA ILE A 8 12.13 2.37 -25.17
C ILE A 8 10.73 2.09 -25.73
N ALA A 9 10.64 1.50 -26.92
CA ALA A 9 9.36 1.17 -27.54
C ALA A 9 8.58 0.12 -26.74
N ILE A 10 9.27 -0.88 -26.19
CA ILE A 10 8.66 -1.89 -25.33
C ILE A 10 8.19 -1.26 -24.01
N ALA A 11 9.03 -0.44 -23.35
CA ALA A 11 8.66 0.25 -22.12
C ALA A 11 7.39 1.10 -22.30
N LYS A 12 7.31 1.88 -23.38
CA LYS A 12 6.11 2.69 -23.70
C LYS A 12 4.85 1.85 -23.91
N ARG A 13 4.97 0.67 -24.53
CA ARG A 13 3.82 -0.24 -24.71
C ARG A 13 3.37 -0.85 -23.39
N ILE A 14 4.30 -1.22 -22.52
CA ILE A 14 4.00 -1.75 -21.19
C ILE A 14 3.29 -0.69 -20.36
N GLU A 15 3.80 0.55 -20.36
CA GLU A 15 3.20 1.68 -19.65
C GLU A 15 1.79 1.99 -20.15
N ALA A 16 1.60 2.10 -21.47
CA ALA A 16 0.28 2.32 -22.05
C ALA A 16 -0.72 1.18 -21.75
N GLY A 17 -0.24 -0.07 -21.70
CA GLY A 17 -1.04 -1.22 -21.29
C GLY A 17 -1.49 -1.14 -19.83
N ARG A 18 -0.58 -0.77 -18.93
CA ARG A 18 -0.88 -0.54 -17.51
C ARG A 18 -1.89 0.58 -17.34
N GLU A 19 -1.75 1.68 -18.07
CA GLU A 19 -2.70 2.80 -18.02
C GLU A 19 -4.11 2.40 -18.46
N ALA A 20 -4.22 1.63 -19.55
CA ALA A 20 -5.50 1.12 -20.03
C ALA A 20 -6.17 0.20 -18.99
N MET A 21 -5.36 -0.65 -18.33
CA MET A 21 -5.82 -1.52 -17.25
C MET A 21 -6.32 -0.72 -16.05
N ILE A 22 -5.57 0.28 -15.59
CA ILE A 22 -5.97 1.16 -14.48
C ILE A 22 -7.26 1.91 -14.83
N SER A 23 -7.37 2.43 -16.05
CA SER A 23 -8.58 3.10 -16.52
C SER A 23 -9.80 2.18 -16.46
N GLY A 24 -9.67 0.92 -16.89
CA GLY A 24 -10.76 -0.06 -16.83
C GLY A 24 -11.13 -0.45 -15.39
N LEU A 25 -10.12 -0.63 -14.52
CA LEU A 25 -10.36 -0.90 -13.10
C LEU A 25 -11.11 0.25 -12.42
N CYS A 26 -10.83 1.49 -12.79
CA CYS A 26 -11.51 2.69 -12.30
C CYS A 26 -12.97 2.82 -12.78
N GLU A 27 -13.47 1.94 -13.64
CA GLU A 27 -14.90 1.89 -13.98
C GLU A 27 -15.69 0.97 -13.03
N SER A 28 -15.00 0.05 -12.35
CA SER A 28 -15.63 -0.90 -11.43
C SER A 28 -15.73 -0.32 -10.01
N PRO A 29 -16.94 -0.24 -9.42
CA PRO A 29 -17.12 0.16 -8.02
C PRO A 29 -16.34 -0.70 -7.03
N LEU A 30 -16.11 -1.98 -7.37
CA LEU A 30 -15.41 -2.93 -6.50
C LEU A 30 -13.92 -2.60 -6.38
N SER A 31 -13.29 -2.12 -7.45
CA SER A 31 -11.90 -1.68 -7.41
C SER A 31 -11.70 -0.55 -6.41
N PHE A 32 -12.65 0.39 -6.33
CA PHE A 32 -12.58 1.48 -5.36
C PHE A 32 -12.84 1.04 -3.93
N GLN A 33 -13.70 0.05 -3.73
CA GLN A 33 -13.88 -0.55 -2.41
C GLN A 33 -12.57 -1.16 -1.91
N ALA A 34 -11.86 -1.89 -2.77
CA ALA A 34 -10.55 -2.44 -2.43
C ALA A 34 -9.53 -1.34 -2.09
N ILE A 35 -9.47 -0.26 -2.88
CA ILE A 35 -8.60 0.89 -2.62
C ILE A 35 -8.90 1.54 -1.25
N ILE A 36 -10.18 1.71 -0.92
CA ILE A 36 -10.60 2.28 0.38
C ILE A 36 -10.20 1.34 1.53
N ILE A 37 -10.38 0.04 1.36
CA ILE A 37 -9.97 -0.97 2.34
C ILE A 37 -8.45 -0.89 2.57
N TRP A 38 -7.65 -0.83 1.51
CA TRP A 38 -6.18 -0.73 1.65
C TRP A 38 -5.75 0.55 2.38
N ARG A 39 -6.43 1.68 2.14
CA ARG A 39 -6.18 2.91 2.89
C ARG A 39 -6.48 2.74 4.37
N ASP A 40 -7.61 2.13 4.72
CA ASP A 40 -7.97 1.88 6.12
C ASP A 40 -7.00 0.89 6.79
N GLU A 41 -6.61 -0.18 6.10
CA GLU A 41 -5.62 -1.16 6.59
C GLU A 41 -4.22 -0.54 6.76
N LEU A 42 -3.80 0.37 5.87
CA LEU A 42 -2.55 1.12 5.98
C LEU A 42 -2.55 2.10 7.17
N ASN A 43 -3.70 2.75 7.41
CA ASN A 43 -3.90 3.63 8.56
C ASN A 43 -3.88 2.86 9.89
N GLU A 44 -4.49 1.67 9.91
CA GLU A 44 -4.47 0.76 11.06
C GLU A 44 -3.13 0.04 11.25
N GLY A 45 -2.22 0.12 10.27
CA GLY A 45 -0.90 -0.53 10.31
C GLY A 45 -0.95 -2.05 10.10
N LYS A 46 -2.03 -2.57 9.50
CA LYS A 46 -2.19 -3.99 9.17
C LYS A 46 -1.37 -4.42 7.95
N ILE A 47 -1.16 -3.50 7.02
CA ILE A 47 -0.35 -3.68 5.81
C ILE A 47 0.66 -2.54 5.69
N LEU A 48 1.76 -2.79 4.98
CA LEU A 48 2.84 -1.82 4.82
C LEU A 48 2.66 -1.06 3.52
N LEU A 49 3.27 0.13 3.44
CA LEU A 49 3.11 1.00 2.28
C LEU A 49 3.66 0.34 1.01
N ARG A 50 4.79 -0.37 1.10
CA ARG A 50 5.35 -1.19 0.02
C ARG A 50 4.44 -2.29 -0.53
N ASP A 51 3.49 -2.75 0.27
CA ASP A 51 2.56 -3.80 -0.16
C ASP A 51 1.45 -3.24 -1.05
N ILE A 52 1.29 -1.90 -1.09
CA ILE A 52 0.22 -1.21 -1.81
C ILE A 52 0.79 -0.45 -3.01
N ILE A 53 1.93 0.23 -2.84
CA ILE A 53 2.57 1.05 -3.87
C ILE A 53 3.95 0.51 -4.22
N ASP A 54 4.40 0.84 -5.42
CA ASP A 54 5.79 0.68 -5.82
C ASP A 54 6.62 1.82 -5.22
N LEU A 55 7.29 1.56 -4.09
CA LEU A 55 8.07 2.58 -3.36
C LEU A 55 9.18 3.18 -4.20
N GLU A 56 9.89 2.38 -5.00
CA GLU A 56 11.00 2.85 -5.81
C GLU A 56 10.49 3.76 -6.93
N ALA A 57 9.41 3.36 -7.61
CA ALA A 57 8.80 4.19 -8.65
C ALA A 57 8.20 5.48 -8.07
N THR A 58 7.58 5.43 -6.89
CA THR A 58 7.02 6.61 -6.24
C THR A 58 8.11 7.54 -5.71
N TYR A 59 9.20 7.00 -5.14
CA TYR A 59 10.35 7.75 -4.63
C TYR A 59 11.24 8.35 -5.74
N ALA A 60 11.35 7.68 -6.89
CA ALA A 60 12.07 8.21 -8.06
C ALA A 60 11.19 9.16 -8.92
N GLY A 61 9.88 9.12 -8.73
CA GLY A 61 8.90 9.89 -9.49
C GLY A 61 8.93 11.40 -9.18
N PRO A 62 8.32 12.22 -10.05
CA PRO A 62 8.26 13.67 -9.88
C PRO A 62 7.56 14.12 -8.58
N ASP A 63 6.71 13.26 -7.98
CA ASP A 63 6.00 13.56 -6.74
C ASP A 63 6.85 13.35 -5.48
N ALA A 64 7.87 12.48 -5.49
CA ALA A 64 8.83 12.41 -4.38
C ALA A 64 9.69 13.67 -4.27
N LYS A 65 9.98 14.33 -5.39
CA LYS A 65 10.68 15.62 -5.40
C LYS A 65 9.82 16.79 -4.89
N LYS A 66 8.50 16.61 -4.76
CA LYS A 66 7.58 17.60 -4.15
C LYS A 66 7.41 17.40 -2.65
N VAL A 67 7.92 16.29 -2.10
CA VAL A 67 8.06 16.18 -0.65
C VAL A 67 9.20 17.11 -0.28
N GLU A 68 8.85 18.32 0.17
CA GLU A 68 9.84 19.22 0.77
C GLU A 68 10.58 18.43 1.84
N ALA A 69 11.89 18.27 1.65
CA ALA A 69 12.72 17.54 2.59
C ALA A 69 12.47 18.10 4.00
N PRO A 70 12.05 17.27 4.97
CA PRO A 70 11.71 17.75 6.29
C PRO A 70 12.92 18.47 6.88
N THR A 71 12.67 19.62 7.50
CA THR A 71 13.72 20.44 8.11
C THR A 71 14.50 19.61 9.14
N PRO A 72 15.79 19.91 9.40
CA PRO A 72 16.58 19.18 10.39
C PRO A 72 15.89 19.03 11.76
N GLU A 73 15.10 20.04 12.16
CA GLU A 73 14.33 20.02 13.41
C GLU A 73 13.16 19.02 13.39
N GLU A 74 12.50 18.82 12.25
CA GLU A 74 11.40 17.84 12.10
C GLU A 74 11.93 16.40 12.03
N ARG A 75 13.11 16.20 11.44
CA ARG A 75 13.80 14.90 11.46
C ARG A 75 14.18 14.51 12.88
N GLU A 76 14.74 15.44 13.65
CA GLU A 76 15.14 15.19 15.03
C GLU A 76 13.93 14.91 15.95
N ARG A 77 12.77 15.55 15.70
CA ARG A 77 11.52 15.27 16.42
C ARG A 77 10.97 13.88 16.11
N LYS A 78 10.90 13.49 14.83
CA LYS A 78 10.41 12.18 14.42
C LYS A 78 11.32 11.04 14.93
N GLU A 79 12.63 11.27 14.97
CA GLU A 79 13.58 10.29 15.52
C GLU A 79 13.44 10.14 17.05
N LYS A 80 13.23 11.25 17.78
CA LYS A 80 12.94 11.21 19.23
C LYS A 80 11.62 10.51 19.54
N GLU A 81 10.58 10.71 18.72
CA GLU A 81 9.30 10.02 18.87
C GLU A 81 9.42 8.52 18.58
N ALA A 82 10.17 8.12 17.56
CA ALA A 82 10.44 6.71 17.24
C ALA A 82 11.22 6.00 18.36
N ARG A 83 12.28 6.63 18.89
CA ARG A 83 13.05 6.10 20.03
C ARG A 83 12.21 5.95 21.28
N LYS A 84 11.29 6.89 21.54
CA LYS A 84 10.38 6.82 22.69
C LYS A 84 9.35 5.70 22.53
N ALA A 85 8.81 5.52 21.33
CA ALA A 85 7.89 4.42 21.03
C ALA A 85 8.56 3.04 21.13
N GLU A 86 9.85 2.94 20.78
CA GLU A 86 10.63 1.70 20.93
C GLU A 86 10.96 1.40 22.41
N ALA A 87 11.29 2.43 23.19
CA ALA A 87 11.49 2.31 24.64
C ALA A 87 10.21 1.85 25.36
N ASP A 88 9.05 2.43 25.03
CA ASP A 88 7.76 2.05 25.61
C ASP A 88 7.37 0.60 25.24
N LYS A 89 7.73 0.13 24.04
CA LYS A 89 7.52 -1.27 23.62
C LYS A 89 8.44 -2.24 24.38
N ARG A 90 9.72 -1.88 24.58
CA ARG A 90 10.67 -2.67 25.37
C ARG A 90 10.27 -2.76 26.83
N GLU A 91 9.77 -1.67 27.42
CA GLU A 91 9.31 -1.65 28.81
C GLU A 91 8.07 -2.54 29.00
N LYS A 92 7.09 -2.48 28.10
CA LYS A 92 5.91 -3.36 28.11
C LYS A 92 6.27 -4.84 27.91
N ALA A 93 7.22 -5.14 27.02
CA ALA A 93 7.70 -6.52 26.81
C ALA A 93 8.44 -7.07 28.05
N ALA A 94 9.21 -6.23 28.74
CA ALA A 94 9.89 -6.60 29.98
C ALA A 94 8.89 -6.82 31.13
N GLU A 95 7.83 -6.01 31.21
CA GLU A 95 6.77 -6.17 32.22
C GLU A 95 5.96 -7.46 32.00
N GLU A 96 5.64 -7.81 30.76
CA GLU A 96 4.98 -9.08 30.42
C GLU A 96 5.85 -10.31 30.73
N MET A 97 7.16 -10.25 30.47
CA MET A 97 8.09 -11.32 30.86
C MET A 97 8.18 -11.48 32.38
N ARG A 98 8.17 -10.37 33.13
CA ARG A 98 8.22 -10.37 34.59
C ARG A 98 6.91 -10.90 35.22
N ALA A 99 5.77 -10.65 34.58
CA ALA A 99 4.48 -11.22 34.97
C ALA A 99 4.41 -12.74 34.73
N LYS A 100 4.94 -13.24 33.60
CA LYS A 100 5.04 -14.69 33.31
C LYS A 100 5.97 -15.43 34.26
N SER A 101 7.07 -14.80 34.68
CA SER A 101 8.00 -15.34 35.68
C SER A 101 7.36 -15.51 37.06
N ARG A 102 6.48 -14.59 37.48
CA ARG A 102 5.75 -14.69 38.76
C ARG A 102 4.67 -15.77 38.80
N SER A 103 4.16 -16.20 37.64
CA SER A 103 3.18 -17.29 37.53
C SER A 103 3.82 -18.69 37.65
N ARG A 104 5.15 -18.82 37.47
CA ARG A 104 5.88 -20.11 37.52
C ARG A 104 6.44 -20.51 38.89
N ARG A 105 6.19 -19.74 39.96
CA ARG A 105 6.66 -20.06 41.32
C ARG A 105 5.59 -20.83 42.10
N GLY A 106 5.44 -22.11 41.75
CA GLY A 106 4.57 -23.05 42.44
C GLY A 106 4.87 -24.48 42.03
N GLY A 107 6.04 -24.99 42.42
CA GLY A 107 6.48 -26.37 42.18
C GLY A 107 7.98 -26.47 42.45
N GLY A 108 8.37 -27.32 43.39
CA GLY A 108 9.70 -27.36 43.98
C GLY A 108 10.74 -28.12 43.16
N ASP A 109 12.00 -27.88 43.57
CA ASP A 109 13.13 -28.79 43.55
C ASP A 109 13.64 -29.23 42.17
N ASP A 110 14.70 -28.59 41.68
CA ASP A 110 15.94 -29.34 41.48
C ASP A 110 17.16 -28.41 41.41
N VAL A 111 18.24 -28.90 41.98
CA VAL A 111 19.51 -28.24 42.24
C VAL A 111 20.38 -28.34 41.00
N LEU A 112 20.74 -27.22 40.33
CA LEU A 112 21.91 -27.21 39.45
C LEU A 112 22.73 -25.91 39.53
N SER A 113 24.02 -26.16 39.61
CA SER A 113 25.18 -25.35 39.97
C SER A 113 25.43 -24.11 39.09
N ALA A 114 26.15 -23.15 39.68
CA ALA A 114 26.52 -21.86 39.12
C ALA A 114 27.93 -21.88 38.47
N ASP A 115 28.18 -22.77 37.50
CA ASP A 115 29.46 -22.85 36.79
C ASP A 115 29.28 -23.35 35.35
N ASP A 116 28.65 -22.53 34.49
CA ASP A 116 28.77 -22.71 33.03
C ASP A 116 28.50 -21.39 32.27
N PHE A 117 29.24 -20.34 32.62
CA PHE A 117 29.22 -19.06 31.92
C PHE A 117 30.62 -18.78 31.35
N GLU A 118 30.89 -19.27 30.13
CA GLU A 118 32.07 -18.83 29.38
C GLU A 118 31.84 -17.42 28.81
N PRO A 119 32.85 -16.53 28.88
CA PRO A 119 32.70 -15.12 28.50
C PRO A 119 32.93 -14.87 27.01
N ALA A 120 32.00 -14.11 26.42
CA ALA A 120 32.15 -13.14 25.34
C ALA A 120 33.25 -13.34 24.27
N GLU A 121 32.82 -13.69 23.06
CA GLU A 121 33.48 -13.30 21.82
C GLU A 121 32.50 -12.50 20.93
N GLN A 122 32.78 -11.21 20.79
CA GLN A 122 32.49 -10.34 19.65
C GLN A 122 33.62 -9.29 19.62
N PRO A 123 34.02 -8.71 18.47
CA PRO A 123 33.49 -8.89 17.11
C PRO A 123 34.59 -9.30 16.10
N ASP A 124 34.21 -10.02 15.04
CA ASP A 124 34.95 -9.95 13.78
C ASP A 124 34.27 -8.86 12.94
N ASP A 125 34.94 -7.73 12.84
CA ASP A 125 34.76 -6.73 11.77
C ASP A 125 35.23 -7.39 10.47
N ASP A 126 34.29 -7.95 9.70
CA ASP A 126 34.45 -8.05 8.25
C ASP A 126 33.81 -6.79 7.64
N ASP A 127 34.63 -5.74 7.57
CA ASP A 127 34.44 -4.59 6.67
C ASP A 127 34.55 -5.09 5.23
N ASP A 128 33.41 -5.30 4.57
CA ASP A 128 33.32 -5.36 3.10
C ASP A 128 31.89 -5.05 2.58
N ASP A 129 31.19 -4.09 3.20
CA ASP A 129 29.91 -3.54 2.73
C ASP A 129 29.95 -2.00 2.57
N GLU A 130 31.03 -1.46 1.98
CA GLU A 130 31.18 -0.02 1.68
C GLU A 130 30.38 0.46 0.44
N ASP A 131 29.42 -0.33 -0.07
CA ASP A 131 28.58 0.02 -1.23
C ASP A 131 27.06 0.05 -0.96
N GLU A 132 26.58 -0.15 0.29
CA GLU A 132 25.15 -0.07 0.64
C GLU A 132 24.71 1.22 1.38
N GLU A 133 25.62 2.10 1.81
CA GLU A 133 25.30 3.28 2.63
C GLU A 133 24.62 4.45 1.88
N ALA A 134 24.45 4.39 0.56
CA ALA A 134 23.84 5.48 -0.22
C ALA A 134 22.36 5.27 -0.63
N ASN A 135 21.77 4.10 -0.32
CA ASN A 135 20.36 3.86 -0.59
C ASN A 135 19.56 4.02 0.70
N VAL A 136 18.78 5.10 0.78
CA VAL A 136 17.85 5.38 1.89
C VAL A 136 17.11 4.10 2.28
N SER A 137 17.13 3.74 3.58
CA SER A 137 16.44 2.54 4.06
C SER A 137 14.96 2.54 3.66
N LEU A 138 14.42 1.39 3.24
CA LEU A 138 13.01 1.25 2.85
C LEU A 138 12.04 1.82 3.89
N ALA A 139 12.33 1.66 5.18
CA ALA A 139 11.51 2.21 6.26
C ALA A 139 11.52 3.75 6.29
N ALA A 140 12.66 4.37 5.93
CA ALA A 140 12.78 5.82 5.82
C ALA A 140 12.02 6.35 4.60
N MET A 141 12.12 5.68 3.45
CA MET A 141 11.32 6.01 2.25
C MET A 141 9.81 5.88 2.54
N GLU A 142 9.39 4.82 3.25
CA GLU A 142 7.99 4.63 3.64
C GLU A 142 7.50 5.77 4.55
N ALA A 143 8.29 6.16 5.55
CA ALA A 143 7.91 7.21 6.49
C ALA A 143 7.76 8.59 5.82
N GLU A 144 8.55 8.85 4.78
CA GLU A 144 8.51 10.10 4.00
C GLU A 144 7.31 10.12 3.03
N LEU A 145 7.03 9.01 2.35
CA LEU A 145 5.95 8.93 1.36
C LEU A 145 4.56 8.71 1.98
N LYS A 146 4.48 8.09 3.16
CA LYS A 146 3.20 7.72 3.79
C LYS A 146 2.21 8.88 3.93
N PRO A 147 2.59 10.10 4.38
CA PRO A 147 1.66 11.22 4.50
C PRO A 147 1.03 11.62 3.16
N HIS A 148 1.85 11.76 2.10
CA HIS A 148 1.39 12.15 0.77
C HIS A 148 0.52 11.07 0.12
N VAL A 149 0.89 9.80 0.30
CA VAL A 149 0.11 8.67 -0.21
C VAL A 149 -1.25 8.59 0.48
N LEU A 150 -1.30 8.77 1.80
CA LEU A 150 -2.56 8.81 2.55
C LEU A 150 -3.45 9.99 2.14
N GLU A 151 -2.87 11.17 1.91
CA GLU A 151 -3.62 12.32 1.40
C GLU A 151 -4.22 12.03 0.02
N THR A 152 -3.46 11.36 -0.85
CA THR A 152 -3.94 10.96 -2.18
C THR A 152 -5.07 9.93 -2.08
N PHE A 153 -4.95 8.92 -1.20
CA PHE A 153 -6.06 8.00 -0.93
C PHE A 153 -7.30 8.71 -0.37
N ASP A 154 -7.13 9.70 0.51
CA ASP A 154 -8.23 10.50 1.04
C ASP A 154 -8.93 11.32 -0.05
N ARG A 155 -8.16 11.87 -1.00
CA ARG A 155 -8.70 12.56 -2.17
C ARG A 155 -9.52 11.60 -3.04
N ILE A 156 -8.97 10.43 -3.35
CA ILE A 156 -9.66 9.37 -4.11
C ILE A 156 -10.97 8.98 -3.42
N ALA A 157 -10.96 8.74 -2.11
CA ALA A 157 -12.15 8.36 -1.35
C ALA A 157 -13.26 9.44 -1.41
N LYS A 158 -12.88 10.72 -1.30
CA LYS A 158 -13.81 11.86 -1.40
C LYS A 158 -14.41 11.99 -2.81
N THR A 159 -13.57 11.90 -3.84
CA THR A 159 -13.99 12.01 -5.25
C THR A 159 -14.87 10.82 -5.63
N TYR A 160 -14.49 9.60 -5.22
CA TYR A 160 -15.29 8.40 -5.42
C TYR A 160 -16.65 8.47 -4.72
N LYS A 161 -16.75 9.00 -3.50
CA LYS A 161 -18.04 9.20 -2.82
C LYS A 161 -18.99 10.10 -3.63
N SER A 162 -18.45 11.07 -4.35
CA SER A 162 -19.24 11.94 -5.24
C SER A 162 -19.63 11.23 -6.54
N LEU A 163 -18.71 10.45 -7.13
CA LEU A 163 -18.97 9.63 -8.31
C LEU A 163 -20.04 8.58 -8.03
N ARG A 164 -19.94 7.89 -6.89
CA ARG A 164 -20.83 6.81 -6.48
C ARG A 164 -22.27 7.27 -6.34
N LYS A 165 -22.52 8.48 -5.83
CA LYS A 165 -23.87 9.06 -5.79
C LYS A 165 -24.51 9.20 -7.17
N LEU A 166 -23.71 9.53 -8.20
CA LEU A 166 -24.21 9.61 -9.57
C LEU A 166 -24.47 8.20 -10.14
N GLN A 167 -23.60 7.22 -9.86
CA GLN A 167 -23.80 5.82 -10.26
C GLN A 167 -25.05 5.21 -9.61
N ASP A 168 -25.23 5.43 -8.31
CA ASP A 168 -26.41 4.94 -7.58
C ASP A 168 -27.70 5.59 -8.10
N GLN A 169 -27.65 6.88 -8.49
CA GLN A 169 -28.78 7.55 -9.11
C GLN A 169 -29.17 6.90 -10.44
N GLU A 170 -28.20 6.64 -11.32
CA GLU A 170 -28.44 6.00 -12.62
C GLU A 170 -29.03 4.59 -12.47
N VAL A 171 -28.47 3.79 -11.55
CA VAL A 171 -28.95 2.42 -11.29
C VAL A 171 -30.33 2.41 -10.61
N SER A 172 -30.55 3.30 -9.63
CA SER A 172 -31.78 3.36 -8.84
C SER A 172 -32.95 3.93 -9.62
N GLU A 173 -32.75 5.06 -10.31
CA GLU A 173 -33.80 5.72 -11.09
C GLU A 173 -34.07 4.98 -12.41
N LYS A 174 -33.18 4.07 -12.82
CA LYS A 174 -33.20 3.36 -14.12
C LYS A 174 -33.32 4.32 -15.31
N THR A 175 -32.89 5.57 -15.11
CA THR A 175 -32.91 6.65 -16.08
C THR A 175 -31.48 7.04 -16.38
N ALA A 176 -31.23 7.37 -17.65
CA ALA A 176 -29.93 7.90 -18.05
C ALA A 176 -29.64 9.22 -17.33
N LEU A 177 -28.38 9.41 -16.93
CA LEU A 177 -27.91 10.67 -16.35
C LEU A 177 -28.20 11.85 -17.30
N SER A 178 -28.57 13.00 -16.74
CA SER A 178 -28.70 14.23 -17.52
C SER A 178 -27.36 14.62 -18.17
N PRO A 179 -27.34 15.38 -19.28
CA PRO A 179 -26.10 15.79 -19.93
C PRO A 179 -25.10 16.52 -19.01
N SER A 180 -25.60 17.26 -18.01
CA SER A 180 -24.76 17.92 -17.00
C SER A 180 -24.16 16.91 -16.01
N GLN A 181 -24.96 15.96 -15.52
CA GLN A 181 -24.49 14.88 -14.65
C GLN A 181 -23.48 13.98 -15.38
N GLY A 182 -23.71 13.66 -16.66
CA GLY A 182 -22.77 12.87 -17.47
C GLY A 182 -21.43 13.57 -17.69
N ARG A 183 -21.40 14.90 -17.89
CA ARG A 183 -20.15 15.68 -17.91
C ARG A 183 -19.43 15.64 -16.56
N ARG A 184 -20.16 15.80 -15.46
CA ARG A 184 -19.60 15.73 -14.11
C ARG A 184 -19.04 14.33 -13.80
N TYR A 185 -19.75 13.27 -14.21
CA TYR A 185 -19.32 11.89 -14.08
C TYR A 185 -17.98 11.67 -14.77
N ARG A 186 -17.86 12.07 -16.04
CA ARG A 186 -16.59 11.96 -16.79
C ARG A 186 -15.45 12.72 -16.12
N LYS A 187 -15.69 13.95 -15.65
CA LYS A 187 -14.68 14.76 -14.97
C LYS A 187 -14.20 14.11 -13.66
N LEU A 188 -15.13 13.66 -12.81
CA LEU A 188 -14.81 12.96 -11.57
C LEU A 188 -14.04 11.65 -11.84
N ARG A 189 -14.40 10.95 -12.92
CA ARG A 189 -13.69 9.75 -13.36
C ARG A 189 -12.26 10.06 -13.80
N GLU A 190 -12.06 11.08 -14.62
CA GLU A 190 -10.73 11.50 -15.08
C GLU A 190 -9.84 11.89 -13.90
N GLU A 191 -10.35 12.67 -12.96
CA GLU A 191 -9.65 13.06 -11.73
C GLU A 191 -9.23 11.84 -10.89
N ILE A 192 -10.11 10.85 -10.73
CA ILE A 192 -9.78 9.63 -9.99
C ILE A 192 -8.73 8.80 -10.73
N ILE A 193 -8.81 8.69 -12.06
CA ILE A 193 -7.81 7.95 -12.85
C ILE A 193 -6.43 8.61 -12.70
N GLU A 194 -6.37 9.94 -12.74
CA GLU A 194 -5.13 10.69 -12.52
C GLU A 194 -4.55 10.44 -11.12
N ASP A 195 -5.40 10.45 -10.09
CA ASP A 195 -4.99 10.16 -8.70
C ASP A 195 -4.53 8.71 -8.50
N VAL A 196 -5.18 7.73 -9.10
CA VAL A 196 -4.78 6.32 -9.00
C VAL A 196 -3.48 6.08 -9.77
N LYS A 197 -3.26 6.80 -10.88
CA LYS A 197 -1.99 6.75 -11.63
C LYS A 197 -0.83 7.31 -10.80
N SER A 198 -1.00 8.42 -10.09
CA SER A 198 0.07 9.03 -9.29
C SER A 198 0.49 8.19 -8.08
N LEU A 199 -0.38 7.30 -7.59
CA LEU A 199 -0.06 6.37 -6.51
C LEU A 199 0.93 5.27 -6.90
N SER A 200 1.16 5.01 -8.20
CA SER A 200 2.01 3.93 -8.68
C SER A 200 1.72 2.59 -7.97
N LEU A 201 0.45 2.16 -7.97
CA LEU A 201 0.03 0.91 -7.30
C LEU A 201 0.92 -0.28 -7.68
N ASN A 202 1.27 -1.09 -6.68
CA ASN A 202 2.06 -2.29 -6.84
C ASN A 202 1.38 -3.25 -7.84
N ALA A 203 2.17 -3.84 -8.73
CA ALA A 203 1.68 -4.75 -9.77
C ALA A 203 0.83 -5.90 -9.21
N ALA A 204 1.22 -6.48 -8.07
CA ALA A 204 0.47 -7.55 -7.42
C ALA A 204 -0.95 -7.13 -7.02
N ARG A 205 -1.12 -5.86 -6.60
CA ARG A 205 -2.44 -5.31 -6.25
C ARG A 205 -3.29 -5.06 -7.48
N ILE A 206 -2.70 -4.56 -8.56
CA ILE A 206 -3.38 -4.39 -9.84
C ILE A 206 -3.86 -5.74 -10.37
N GLU A 207 -3.01 -6.76 -10.35
CA GLU A 207 -3.33 -8.13 -10.78
C GLU A 207 -4.48 -8.73 -9.97
N ALA A 208 -4.48 -8.57 -8.65
CA ALA A 208 -5.56 -9.04 -7.78
C ALA A 208 -6.91 -8.39 -8.14
N LEU A 209 -6.93 -7.08 -8.46
CA LEU A 209 -8.16 -6.40 -8.90
C LEU A 209 -8.64 -6.89 -10.26
N VAL A 210 -7.70 -7.14 -11.18
CA VAL A 210 -8.00 -7.69 -12.50
C VAL A 210 -8.58 -9.09 -12.38
N GLU A 211 -8.00 -9.94 -11.54
CA GLU A 211 -8.51 -11.29 -11.28
C GLU A 211 -9.93 -11.26 -10.71
N GLN A 212 -10.20 -10.39 -9.74
CA GLN A 212 -11.55 -10.20 -9.21
C GLN A 212 -12.56 -9.81 -10.31
N LEU A 213 -12.17 -8.95 -11.24
CA LEU A 213 -13.01 -8.55 -12.36
C LEU A 213 -13.27 -9.72 -13.32
N TYR A 214 -12.24 -10.52 -13.62
CA TYR A 214 -12.38 -11.72 -14.44
C TYR A 214 -13.30 -12.77 -13.81
N ASP A 215 -13.23 -12.98 -12.50
CA ASP A 215 -14.10 -13.91 -11.78
C ASP A 215 -15.56 -13.50 -11.86
N ILE A 216 -15.85 -12.21 -11.74
CA ILE A 216 -17.21 -11.67 -11.89
C ILE A 216 -17.70 -11.88 -13.32
N ASN A 217 -16.87 -11.58 -14.32
CA ASN A 217 -17.23 -11.78 -15.71
C ASN A 217 -17.50 -13.27 -16.02
N ARG A 218 -16.67 -14.18 -15.49
CA ARG A 218 -16.87 -15.63 -15.64
C ARG A 218 -18.21 -16.08 -15.03
N ARG A 219 -18.57 -15.55 -13.87
CA ARG A 219 -19.89 -15.82 -13.24
C ARG A 219 -21.03 -15.27 -14.08
N LEU A 220 -20.90 -14.05 -14.63
CA LEU A 220 -21.90 -13.44 -15.50
C LEU A 220 -22.16 -14.29 -16.74
N ILE A 221 -21.10 -14.65 -17.49
CA ILE A 221 -21.18 -15.48 -18.69
C ILE A 221 -21.82 -16.84 -18.37
N SER A 222 -21.50 -17.43 -17.21
CA SER A 222 -22.13 -18.68 -16.77
C SER A 222 -23.65 -18.54 -16.58
N LEU A 223 -24.10 -17.43 -15.97
CA LEU A 223 -25.51 -17.13 -15.76
C LEU A 223 -26.22 -16.83 -17.10
N GLU A 224 -25.61 -16.04 -17.98
CA GLU A 224 -26.13 -15.77 -19.32
C GLU A 224 -26.29 -17.05 -20.14
N GLY A 225 -25.30 -17.95 -20.09
CA GLY A 225 -25.37 -19.25 -20.74
C GLY A 225 -26.49 -20.14 -20.17
N ARG A 226 -26.78 -20.05 -18.86
CA ARG A 226 -27.93 -20.73 -18.26
C ARG A 226 -29.25 -20.14 -18.74
N LEU A 227 -29.34 -18.80 -18.85
CA LEU A 227 -30.52 -18.09 -19.31
C LEU A 227 -30.82 -18.40 -20.79
N LEU A 228 -29.79 -18.38 -21.64
CA LEU A 228 -29.88 -18.77 -23.06
C LEU A 228 -30.34 -20.20 -23.27
N ARG A 229 -30.06 -21.11 -22.34
CA ARG A 229 -30.56 -22.51 -22.39
C ARG A 229 -31.99 -22.67 -21.88
N LEU A 230 -32.51 -21.69 -21.13
CA LEU A 230 -33.87 -21.70 -20.60
C LEU A 230 -34.88 -20.97 -21.51
N ALA A 231 -34.40 -20.05 -22.36
CA ALA A 231 -35.18 -19.36 -23.39
C ALA A 231 -35.36 -20.22 -24.64
#